data_AF-A0A117RKF1-F1
#
_entry.id   AF-A0A117RKF1-F1
#
_cell.length_a   1.000
_cell.length_b   1.000
_cell.length_c   1.000
_cell.angle_alpha   90.00
_cell.angle_beta   90.00
_cell.angle_gamma   90.00
#
_symmetry.space_group_name_H-M   'P 1'
#
loop_
_entity.id
_entity.type
_entity.pdbx_description
1 polymer ?
#
loop_
_entity_poly.entity_id
_entity_poly.type
_entity_poly.pdbx_seq_one_letter_code
_entity_poly.pdbx_strand_id
1 'polypeptide(L)' 'MRIAVDAEACVGSGLCALATPEVFDQDDTDGSVVLLAAEPPPEFFDAVRDAIESCPVKAISMAGHQE' A
#
# COMPACT_ATOMS: atom_id res chain seq x y z
N MET A 1 2.29 9.58 -8.80
CA MET A 1 3.28 8.65 -8.23
C MET A 1 2.82 7.24 -8.57
N ARG A 2 3.73 6.29 -8.75
CA ARG A 2 3.36 4.88 -8.93
C ARG A 2 3.70 4.09 -7.68
N ILE A 3 2.82 3.18 -7.28
CA ILE A 3 2.93 2.35 -6.08
C ILE A 3 3.30 0.92 -6.48
N ALA A 4 4.15 0.28 -5.69
CA ALA A 4 4.49 -1.13 -5.77
C ALA A 4 4.17 -1.81 -4.42
N VAL A 5 3.77 -3.07 -4.50
CA VAL A 5 3.41 -3.90 -3.35
C VAL A 5 4.12 -5.25 -3.47
N ASP A 6 4.81 -5.63 -2.40
CA ASP A 6 5.33 -6.97 -2.17
C ASP A 6 4.32 -7.74 -1.31
N ALA A 7 3.47 -8.53 -1.97
CA ALA A 7 2.45 -9.33 -1.30
C ALA A 7 3.07 -10.48 -0.48
N GLU A 8 4.24 -10.99 -0.86
CA GLU A 8 4.91 -12.08 -0.12
C GLU A 8 5.49 -11.59 1.20
N ALA A 9 5.95 -10.32 1.25
CA ALA A 9 6.41 -9.68 2.48
C ALA A 9 5.26 -9.21 3.39
N CYS A 10 4.01 -9.17 2.90
CA CYS A 10 2.89 -8.64 3.65
C CYS A 10 2.53 -9.52 4.86
N VAL A 11 2.31 -8.87 6.01
CA VAL A 11 1.91 -9.55 7.27
C VAL A 11 0.45 -9.26 7.67
N GLY A 12 -0.35 -8.70 6.77
CA GLY A 12 -1.79 -8.48 6.99
C GLY A 12 -2.17 -7.47 8.07
N SER A 13 -1.33 -6.47 8.34
CA SER A 13 -1.55 -5.49 9.43
C SER A 13 -2.79 -4.58 9.26
N GLY A 14 -3.31 -4.43 8.05
CA GLY A 14 -4.45 -3.54 7.73
C GLY A 14 -4.20 -2.04 7.80
N LEU A 15 -3.01 -1.60 8.21
CA LEU A 15 -2.70 -0.16 8.37
C LEU A 15 -2.79 0.64 7.06
N CYS A 16 -2.50 0.02 5.92
CA CYS A 16 -2.62 0.67 4.62
C CYS A 16 -4.07 0.95 4.23
N ALA A 17 -4.96 -0.04 4.37
CA ALA A 17 -6.39 0.13 4.11
C ALA A 17 -7.05 1.10 5.11
N LEU A 18 -6.56 1.16 6.35
CA LEU A 18 -7.01 2.17 7.33
C LEU A 18 -6.54 3.59 6.99
N ALA A 19 -5.32 3.74 6.45
CA ALA A 19 -4.76 5.04 6.11
C ALA A 19 -5.39 5.65 4.84
N THR A 20 -5.63 4.83 3.82
CA THR A 20 -6.24 5.27 2.56
C THR A 20 -7.00 4.12 1.88
N PRO A 21 -8.26 3.89 2.28
CA PRO A 21 -9.09 2.82 1.74
C PRO A 21 -9.45 3.02 0.25
N GLU A 22 -9.23 4.21 -0.30
CA GLU A 22 -9.42 4.50 -1.73
C GLU A 22 -8.30 3.92 -2.60
N VAL A 23 -7.15 3.59 -2.02
CA VAL A 23 -5.96 3.12 -2.74
C VAL A 23 -5.55 1.70 -2.33
N PHE A 24 -5.79 1.32 -1.08
CA PHE A 24 -5.49 -0.01 -0.57
C PHE A 24 -6.72 -0.68 0.02
N ASP A 25 -6.76 -2.00 -0.11
CA ASP A 25 -7.72 -2.88 0.55
C ASP A 25 -6.99 -4.08 1.16
N GLN A 26 -7.72 -4.97 1.81
CA GLN A 26 -7.22 -6.27 2.25
C GLN A 26 -7.99 -7.40 1.58
N ASP A 27 -7.26 -8.46 1.23
CA ASP A 27 -7.86 -9.70 0.78
C ASP A 27 -8.63 -10.35 1.95
N ASP A 28 -9.90 -10.67 1.74
CA ASP A 28 -10.76 -11.26 2.77
C ASP A 28 -10.35 -12.68 3.21
N THR A 29 -9.52 -13.37 2.41
CA THR A 29 -9.11 -14.76 2.67
C THR A 29 -7.88 -14.83 3.57
N ASP A 30 -6.85 -14.03 3.26
CA ASP A 30 -5.55 -14.09 3.94
C ASP A 30 -5.17 -12.76 4.64
N GLY A 31 -5.93 -11.70 4.43
CA GLY A 31 -5.66 -10.37 4.99
C GLY A 31 -4.50 -9.63 4.30
N SER A 32 -3.92 -10.20 3.24
CA SER A 32 -2.85 -9.59 2.45
C SER A 32 -3.32 -8.29 1.80
N VAL A 33 -2.38 -7.36 1.56
CA VAL A 33 -2.71 -6.06 0.96
C VAL A 33 -3.13 -6.23 -0.50
N VAL A 34 -4.19 -5.54 -0.89
CA VAL A 34 -4.66 -5.40 -2.27
C VAL A 34 -4.47 -3.95 -2.70
N LEU A 35 -3.80 -3.73 -3.83
CA LEU A 35 -3.60 -2.40 -4.42
C LEU A 35 -4.75 -2.08 -5.38
N LEU A 36 -5.63 -1.16 -4.99
CA LEU A 36 -6.78 -0.74 -5.80
C LEU A 36 -6.37 0.23 -6.91
N ALA A 37 -5.43 1.13 -6.61
CA ALA A 37 -4.95 2.14 -7.54
C ALA A 37 -3.42 2.23 -7.53
N ALA A 38 -2.76 1.67 -8.53
CA ALA A 38 -1.30 1.74 -8.65
C ALA A 38 -0.78 3.14 -8.96
N GLU A 39 -1.62 4.00 -9.55
CA GLU A 39 -1.32 5.39 -9.86
C GLU A 39 -2.48 6.28 -9.40
N PRO A 40 -2.61 6.54 -8.08
CA PRO A 40 -3.70 7.34 -7.56
C PRO A 40 -3.56 8.81 -7.97
N PRO A 41 -4.65 9.60 -7.96
CA PRO A 41 -4.56 11.03 -8.22
C PRO A 41 -3.78 11.77 -7.11
N PRO A 42 -3.26 12.98 -7.40
CA PRO A 42 -2.41 13.73 -6.47
C PRO A 42 -3.01 14.01 -5.10
N GLU A 43 -4.34 14.07 -5.00
CA GLU A 43 -5.07 14.26 -3.74
C GLU A 43 -4.82 13.16 -2.70
N PHE A 44 -4.44 11.95 -3.14
CA PHE A 44 -4.11 10.84 -2.24
C PHE A 44 -2.61 10.69 -1.97
N PHE A 45 -1.73 11.53 -2.53
CA PHE A 45 -0.27 11.32 -2.40
C PHE A 45 0.22 11.36 -0.95
N ASP A 46 -0.31 12.25 -0.12
CA ASP A 46 0.08 12.31 1.29
C ASP A 46 -0.44 11.09 2.06
N ALA A 47 -1.68 10.67 1.83
CA ALA A 47 -2.26 9.48 2.46
C ALA A 47 -1.53 8.19 2.04
N VAL A 48 -1.10 8.10 0.77
CA VAL A 48 -0.27 7.00 0.27
C VAL A 48 1.10 6.97 0.95
N ARG A 49 1.72 8.13 1.19
CA ARG A 49 2.99 8.20 1.92
C ARG A 49 2.81 7.74 3.37
N ASP A 50 1.75 8.17 4.03
CA ASP A 50 1.42 7.72 5.40
C ASP A 50 1.21 6.19 5.44
N ALA A 51 0.55 5.62 4.44
CA ALA A 51 0.38 4.17 4.32
C ALA A 51 1.70 3.42 4.13
N ILE A 52 2.62 3.97 3.33
CA ILE A 52 3.98 3.42 3.13
C ILE A 52 4.76 3.47 4.45
N GLU A 53 4.74 4.60 5.16
CA GLU A 53 5.45 4.79 6.43
C GLU A 53 4.88 3.93 7.57
N SER A 54 3.56 3.68 7.55
CA SER A 54 2.88 2.86 8.54
C SER A 54 3.08 1.35 8.33
N CYS A 55 3.58 0.92 7.18
CA CYS A 55 3.76 -0.50 6.89
C CYS A 55 4.92 -1.08 7.74
N PRO A 56 4.65 -2.01 8.69
CA PRO A 56 5.66 -2.47 9.65
C PRO A 56 6.80 -3.26 8.99
N VAL A 57 6.53 -3.84 7.82
CA VAL A 57 7.44 -4.70 7.05
C VAL A 57 7.89 -4.07 5.74
N LYS A 58 7.48 -2.83 5.47
CA LYS A 58 7.82 -2.09 4.23
C LYS A 58 7.42 -2.84 2.94
N ALA A 59 6.31 -3.57 2.98
CA ALA A 59 5.73 -4.26 1.82
C ALA A 59 5.18 -3.29 0.75
N ILE A 60 5.00 -2.01 1.06
CA ILE A 60 4.48 -0.99 0.14
C ILE A 60 5.57 0.04 -0.10
N SER A 61 5.77 0.43 -1.36
CA SER A 61 6.80 1.40 -1.74
C SER A 61 6.45 2.16 -3.02
N MET A 62 7.14 3.26 -3.28
CA MET A 62 7.02 3.96 -4.56
C MET A 62 7.76 3.16 -5.63
N ALA A 63 7.10 2.87 -6.76
CA ALA A 63 7.70 2.24 -7.91
C ALA A 63 8.71 3.20 -8.55
N GLY A 64 9.98 3.04 -8.17
CA GLY A 64 11.09 3.91 -8.59
C GLY A 64 12.45 3.56 -8.00
N HIS A 65 12.55 2.48 -7.21
CA HIS A 65 13.81 1.92 -6.73
C HIS A 65 13.80 0.41 -6.88
N GLN A 66 13.94 -0.04 -8.13
CA GLN A 66 14.30 -1.42 -8.46
C GLN A 66 15.60 -1.32 -9.26
N GLU A 67 16.71 -1.56 -8.57
CA GLU A 67 18.03 -1.82 -9.13
C GLU A 67 18.51 -3.21 -8.71
#